data_AF-A0A0D0C089-F1
#
_entry.id   AF-A0A0D0C089-F1
#
_cell.length_a   1.000
_cell.length_b   1.000
_cell.length_c   1.000
_cell.angle_alpha   90.00
_cell.angle_beta   90.00
_cell.angle_gamma   90.00
#
_symmetry.space_group_name_H-M   'P 1'
#
loop_
_entity.id
_entity.type
_entity.pdbx_description
1 polymer ?
#
loop_
_entity_poly.entity_id
_entity_poly.type
_entity_poly.pdbx_seq_one_letter_code
_entity_poly.pdbx_strand_id
1 'polypeptide(L)'
;MSMQIYTPAALIIKTSRVQLRVAPRDHIHGCTGNPVSMPSGSASYATIDTGTTLVAGPSSSIAGIYAQIPGSSPGTACTPEVNVEISFGGPSWAISPADLQFQILGIFSNYYFGAFFSIPM
;
A
#
# COMPACT_ATOMS: atom_id res chain seq x y z
N MET A 1 -14.05 7.80 -6.57
CA MET A 1 -13.02 7.98 -7.61
C MET A 1 -11.96 6.92 -7.34
N SER A 2 -11.88 5.89 -8.18
CA SER A 2 -10.91 4.78 -8.02
C SER A 2 -9.58 5.19 -8.67
N MET A 3 -8.46 4.97 -7.99
CA MET A 3 -7.13 5.22 -8.54
C MET A 3 -6.69 3.96 -9.30
N GLN A 4 -6.70 4.02 -10.64
CA GLN A 4 -6.13 2.97 -11.50
C GLN A 4 -4.72 3.36 -11.91
N ILE A 5 -3.78 2.42 -11.78
CA ILE A 5 -2.38 2.58 -12.16
C ILE A 5 -2.26 2.32 -13.68
N TYR A 6 -1.99 3.36 -14.48
CA TYR A 6 -1.69 3.28 -15.91
C TYR A 6 -0.46 4.17 -16.28
N THR A 7 0.37 3.67 -17.21
CA THR A 7 1.65 4.19 -17.76
C THR A 7 1.53 5.45 -18.66
N PRO A 8 2.64 6.11 -19.09
CA PRO A 8 3.72 6.73 -18.34
C PRO A 8 3.73 8.26 -18.53
N ALA A 9 3.44 8.99 -17.46
CA ALA A 9 3.83 10.38 -17.26
C ALA A 9 4.04 10.54 -15.74
N ALA A 10 5.28 10.77 -15.31
CA ALA A 10 5.58 10.97 -13.89
C ALA A 10 5.11 12.37 -13.49
N LEU A 11 4.05 12.45 -12.68
CA LEU A 11 3.61 13.69 -12.06
C LEU A 11 4.20 13.76 -10.65
N ILE A 12 5.24 14.57 -10.47
CA ILE A 12 5.89 14.71 -9.17
C ILE A 12 5.06 15.65 -8.28
N ILE A 13 4.14 15.10 -7.50
CA ILE A 13 3.51 15.81 -6.38
C ILE A 13 4.31 15.49 -5.11
N LYS A 14 5.10 16.44 -4.62
CA LYS A 14 5.73 16.34 -3.29
C LYS A 14 4.73 16.75 -2.22
N THR A 15 4.38 15.82 -1.34
CA THR A 15 3.56 16.08 -0.15
C THR A 15 4.27 15.57 1.09
N SER A 16 4.19 16.32 2.19
CA SER A 16 4.75 15.95 3.49
C SER A 16 3.70 15.37 4.45
N ARG A 17 2.49 15.08 3.93
CA ARG A 17 1.34 14.61 4.70
C ARG A 17 0.79 13.30 4.16
N VAL A 18 1.68 12.35 3.86
CA VAL A 18 1.25 11.01 3.46
C VAL A 18 0.65 10.32 4.68
N GLN A 19 -0.55 9.78 4.51
CA GLN A 19 -1.21 8.95 5.50
C GLN A 19 -1.64 7.65 4.82
N LEU A 20 -1.39 6.54 5.49
CA LEU A 20 -1.80 5.21 5.04
C LEU A 20 -2.63 4.56 6.14
N ARG A 21 -3.78 4.00 5.76
CA ARG A 21 -4.64 3.22 6.65
C ARG A 21 -4.79 1.82 6.09
N VAL A 22 -4.72 0.82 6.96
CA VAL A 22 -4.91 -0.59 6.61
C VAL A 22 -5.99 -1.16 7.52
N ALA A 23 -6.94 -1.91 6.97
CA ALA A 23 -8.05 -2.49 7.74
C ALA A 23 -8.26 -3.95 7.32
N PRO A 24 -8.57 -4.88 8.24
CA PRO A 24 -9.15 -6.17 7.87
C PRO A 24 -10.44 -6.00 7.04
N ARG A 25 -10.69 -6.94 6.13
CA ARG A 25 -11.83 -6.90 5.22
C ARG A 25 -13.03 -7.61 5.86
N ASP A 26 -13.77 -6.87 6.66
CA ASP A 26 -15.04 -7.34 7.22
C ASP A 26 -16.14 -7.10 6.17
N HIS A 27 -16.87 -8.13 5.75
CA HIS A 27 -17.85 -8.06 4.65
C HIS A 27 -19.07 -7.13 4.91
N ILE A 28 -19.20 -6.49 6.07
CA ILE A 28 -20.46 -5.86 6.52
C ILE A 28 -20.37 -4.45 7.15
N HIS A 29 -19.19 -3.84 7.35
CA HIS A 29 -19.12 -2.48 7.92
C HIS A 29 -18.02 -1.64 7.24
N GLY A 30 -18.28 -0.34 7.04
CA GLY A 30 -17.35 0.58 6.37
C GLY A 30 -15.93 0.54 6.93
N CYS A 31 -14.94 0.65 6.04
CA CYS A 31 -13.51 0.56 6.34
C CYS A 31 -13.11 1.49 7.50
N THR A 32 -12.88 0.95 8.69
CA THR A 32 -12.21 1.70 9.77
C THR A 32 -10.80 1.13 9.93
N GLY A 33 -9.89 1.56 9.06
CA GLY A 33 -8.51 1.09 9.07
C GLY A 33 -7.66 1.70 10.18
N ASN A 34 -6.76 0.89 10.73
CA ASN A 34 -5.73 1.34 11.66
C ASN A 34 -4.69 2.15 10.88
N PRO A 35 -4.33 3.35 11.36
CA PRO A 35 -3.29 4.14 10.73
C PRO A 35 -1.94 3.41 10.83
N VAL A 36 -1.20 3.38 9.72
CA VAL A 36 0.21 2.99 9.73
C VAL A 36 1.03 4.23 10.02
N SER A 37 1.98 4.13 10.95
CA SER A 37 2.87 5.24 11.27
C SER A 37 3.70 5.60 10.04
N MET A 38 3.52 6.81 9.54
CA MET A 38 4.33 7.41 8.50
C MET A 38 5.25 8.47 9.14
N PRO A 39 6.49 8.63 8.64
CA PRO A 39 7.30 9.79 8.99
C PRO A 39 6.59 11.09 8.63
N SER A 40 7.04 12.22 9.17
CA SER A 40 6.49 13.55 8.90
C SER A 40 7.53 14.48 8.26
N GLY A 41 7.09 15.63 7.75
CA GLY A 41 7.99 16.62 7.16
C GLY A 41 8.63 16.14 5.86
N SER A 42 9.90 16.47 5.63
CA SER A 42 10.64 16.05 4.43
C SER A 42 10.84 14.54 4.34
N ALA A 43 10.82 13.83 5.47
CA ALA A 43 10.88 12.37 5.50
C ALA A 43 9.56 11.70 5.02
N SER A 44 8.46 12.47 4.91
CA SER A 44 7.18 12.00 4.35
C SER A 44 7.04 12.27 2.85
N TYR A 45 8.05 12.83 2.17
CA TYR A 45 7.93 13.12 0.74
C TYR A 45 7.63 11.85 -0.05
N ALA A 46 6.51 11.88 -0.77
CA ALA A 46 6.14 10.88 -1.76
C ALA A 46 6.18 11.48 -3.17
N THR A 47 6.25 10.60 -4.15
CA THR A 47 6.14 10.92 -5.58
C THR A 47 5.04 10.04 -6.17
N ILE A 48 4.23 10.60 -7.07
CA ILE A 48 3.33 9.79 -7.89
C ILE A 48 4.09 9.44 -9.17
N ASP A 49 4.59 8.21 -9.22
CA ASP A 49 5.41 7.74 -10.32
C ASP A 49 4.72 6.61 -11.07
N THR A 50 4.17 6.94 -12.25
CA THR A 50 3.53 5.96 -13.15
C THR A 50 4.52 5.03 -13.83
N GLY A 51 5.83 5.28 -13.70
CA GLY A 51 6.90 4.39 -14.16
C GLY A 51 7.29 3.31 -13.15
N THR A 52 6.81 3.38 -11.91
CA THR A 52 7.09 2.38 -10.87
C THR A 52 5.92 1.41 -10.71
N THR A 53 6.21 0.11 -10.76
CA THR A 53 5.19 -0.96 -10.68
C THR A 53 4.60 -1.14 -9.28
N LEU A 54 5.40 -0.96 -8.22
CA LEU A 54 5.03 -1.24 -6.84
C LEU A 54 5.04 0.03 -5.98
N VAL A 55 4.39 0.00 -4.82
CA VAL A 55 4.45 1.11 -3.87
C VAL A 55 5.65 0.93 -2.94
N ALA A 56 6.59 1.87 -3.04
CA ALA A 56 7.79 1.87 -2.22
C ALA A 56 7.62 2.73 -0.96
N GLY A 57 8.26 2.35 0.14
CA GLY A 57 8.26 3.17 1.35
C GLY A 57 9.38 2.83 2.34
N PRO A 58 9.52 3.63 3.41
CA PRO A 58 10.47 3.35 4.49
C PRO A 58 10.20 1.98 5.13
N SER A 59 11.26 1.24 5.46
CA SER A 59 11.16 -0.11 6.02
C SER A 59 10.23 -0.21 7.23
N SER A 60 10.22 0.80 8.11
CA SER A 60 9.35 0.84 9.30
C SER A 60 7.87 0.93 8.94
N SER A 61 7.53 1.71 7.90
CA SER A 61 6.15 1.87 7.45
C SER A 61 5.68 0.62 6.72
N ILE A 62 6.53 0.02 5.87
CA ILE A 62 6.24 -1.25 5.20
C ILE A 62 6.03 -2.38 6.21
N ALA A 63 6.89 -2.49 7.23
CA ALA A 63 6.70 -3.44 8.33
C ALA A 63 5.36 -3.22 9.05
N GLY A 64 4.97 -1.97 9.28
CA GLY A 64 3.67 -1.61 9.86
C GLY A 64 2.47 -2.02 9.01
N ILE A 65 2.58 -2.00 7.68
CA ILE A 65 1.54 -2.52 6.76
C ILE A 65 1.42 -4.04 6.92
N TYR A 66 2.53 -4.77 6.78
CA TYR A 66 2.52 -6.23 6.83
C TYR A 66 2.12 -6.78 8.21
N ALA A 67 2.41 -6.06 9.30
CA ALA A 67 1.93 -6.40 10.64
C ALA A 67 0.39 -6.42 10.76
N GLN A 68 -0.32 -5.76 9.85
CA GLN A 68 -1.79 -5.76 9.81
C GLN A 68 -2.40 -6.81 8.87
N ILE A 69 -1.57 -7.59 8.18
CA ILE A 69 -2.00 -8.66 7.28
C ILE A 69 -1.53 -9.98 7.89
N PRO A 70 -2.39 -10.71 8.63
CA PRO A 70 -2.01 -11.97 9.26
C PRO A 70 -1.41 -12.96 8.24
N GLY A 71 -0.34 -13.65 8.62
CA GLY A 71 0.31 -14.65 7.75
C GLY A 71 1.10 -14.07 6.58
N SER A 72 1.31 -12.75 6.54
CA SER A 72 2.11 -12.08 5.51
C SER A 72 3.52 -11.72 5.99
N SER A 73 4.39 -11.45 5.03
CA SER A 73 5.72 -10.88 5.20
C SER A 73 6.09 -10.06 3.96
N PRO A 74 7.06 -9.13 4.05
CA PRO A 74 7.58 -8.43 2.87
C PRO A 74 7.96 -9.44 1.76
N GLY A 75 7.42 -9.26 0.56
CA GLY A 75 7.63 -10.15 -0.58
C GLY A 75 6.83 -11.47 -0.58
N THR A 76 6.08 -11.81 0.47
CA THR A 76 5.23 -13.01 0.53
C THR A 76 3.93 -12.72 1.31
N ALA A 77 2.78 -12.72 0.65
CA ALA A 77 1.49 -12.53 1.29
C ALA A 77 0.53 -13.67 0.92
N CYS A 78 -0.22 -14.19 1.88
CA CYS A 78 -1.49 -14.84 1.56
C CYS A 78 -2.47 -13.79 0.99
N THR A 79 -3.51 -14.23 0.28
CA THR A 79 -4.53 -13.38 -0.33
C THR A 79 -4.91 -12.20 0.59
N PRO A 80 -4.60 -10.94 0.25
CA PRO A 80 -4.84 -9.82 1.15
C PRO A 80 -6.35 -9.60 1.34
N GLU A 81 -6.82 -9.92 2.53
CA GLU A 81 -8.12 -9.52 3.06
C GLU A 81 -8.01 -8.17 3.76
N VAL A 82 -7.28 -7.21 3.18
CA VAL A 82 -7.17 -5.86 3.74
C VAL A 82 -7.60 -4.79 2.76
N ASN A 83 -8.22 -3.75 3.31
CA ASN A 83 -8.48 -2.49 2.61
C ASN A 83 -7.35 -1.52 2.93
N VAL A 84 -6.78 -0.91 1.89
CA VAL A 84 -5.75 0.12 2.05
C VAL A 84 -6.29 1.45 1.54
N GLU A 85 -6.09 2.51 2.30
CA GLU A 85 -6.39 3.87 1.88
C GLU A 85 -5.16 4.76 1.97
N ILE A 86 -4.94 5.56 0.93
CA ILE A 86 -3.88 6.56 0.87
C ILE A 86 -4.47 7.97 0.90
N SER A 87 -3.82 8.88 1.62
CA SER A 87 -4.11 10.32 1.58
C SER A 87 -2.81 11.12 1.54
N PHE A 88 -2.87 12.29 0.92
CA PHE A 88 -1.76 13.24 0.80
C PHE A 88 -2.02 14.53 1.59
N GLY A 89 -2.81 14.44 2.66
CA GLY A 89 -3.25 15.58 3.48
C GLY A 89 -4.61 16.15 3.05
N GLY A 90 -5.33 15.43 2.20
CA GLY A 90 -6.65 15.78 1.66
C GLY A 90 -7.55 14.54 1.60
N PRO A 91 -8.31 14.34 0.51
CA PRO A 91 -9.15 13.15 0.35
C PRO A 91 -8.37 11.84 0.56
N SER A 92 -9.07 10.81 1.01
CA SER A 92 -8.56 9.44 1.02
C SER A 92 -9.00 8.71 -0.24
N TRP A 93 -8.08 7.92 -0.82
CA TRP A 93 -8.34 7.06 -1.97
C TRP A 93 -8.13 5.60 -1.55
N ALA A 94 -9.19 4.80 -1.66
CA ALA A 94 -9.11 3.37 -1.43
C ALA A 94 -8.39 2.68 -2.59
N ILE A 95 -7.54 1.72 -2.26
CA ILE A 95 -6.86 0.81 -3.17
C ILE A 95 -7.62 -0.51 -3.15
N SER A 96 -7.93 -1.05 -4.32
CA SER A 96 -8.60 -2.35 -4.42
C SER A 96 -7.69 -3.43 -3.82
N PRO A 97 -8.21 -4.38 -3.03
CA PRO A 97 -7.41 -5.51 -2.55
C PRO A 97 -6.81 -6.35 -3.68
N ALA A 98 -7.44 -6.37 -4.85
CA ALA A 98 -6.90 -7.04 -6.04
C ALA A 98 -5.62 -6.36 -6.56
N ASP A 99 -5.51 -5.03 -6.43
CA ASP A 99 -4.33 -4.26 -6.85
C ASP A 99 -3.15 -4.45 -5.87
N LEU A 100 -3.40 -5.05 -4.70
CA LEU A 100 -2.35 -5.40 -3.72
C LEU A 100 -1.70 -6.76 -4.01
N GLN A 101 -2.26 -7.53 -4.94
CA GLN A 101 -1.79 -8.85 -5.38
C GLN A 101 -0.98 -8.69 -6.67
N PHE A 102 0.34 -8.53 -6.55
CA PHE A 102 1.17 -8.30 -7.73
C PHE A 102 1.30 -9.54 -8.63
N GLN A 103 1.70 -10.68 -8.04
CA GLN A 103 1.89 -11.93 -8.79
C GLN A 103 1.78 -13.15 -7.88
N ILE A 104 1.24 -14.26 -8.39
CA ILE A 104 1.17 -15.55 -7.67
C ILE A 104 2.58 -16.17 -7.54
N LEU A 105 2.91 -16.69 -6.36
CA LEU A 105 4.16 -17.37 -6.02
C LEU A 105 4.21 -18.85 -6.48
N GLY A 106 3.73 -19.11 -7.71
CA GLY A 106 3.70 -20.42 -8.35
C GLY A 106 2.29 -20.95 -8.57
N ILE A 107 2.15 -21.79 -9.60
CA ILE A 107 0.88 -22.25 -10.20
C ILE A 107 -0.09 -22.99 -9.26
N PHE A 108 0.37 -23.43 -8.09
CA PHE A 108 -0.45 -24.11 -7.08
C PHE A 108 -0.39 -23.42 -5.70
N SER A 109 0.17 -22.21 -5.63
CA SER A 109 0.30 -21.48 -4.38
C SER A 109 -0.88 -20.55 -4.14
N ASN A 110 -1.31 -20.43 -2.89
CA ASN A 110 -2.20 -19.36 -2.43
C ASN A 110 -1.41 -18.14 -1.95
N TYR A 111 -0.14 -18.06 -2.34
CA TYR A 111 0.79 -17.01 -1.95
C TYR A 111 1.00 -16.05 -3.12
N TYR A 112 1.17 -14.77 -2.80
CA TYR A 112 1.34 -13.69 -3.74
C TYR A 112 2.53 -12.82 -3.32
N PHE A 113 3.23 -12.26 -4.30
CA PHE A 113 4.02 -11.06 -4.07
C PHE A 113 3.06 -9.91 -3.77
N GLY A 114 3.29 -9.21 -2.65
CA GLY A 114 2.50 -8.02 -2.29
C GLY A 114 2.95 -6.79 -3.07
N ALA A 115 2.06 -5.80 -3.19
CA ALA A 115 2.33 -4.55 -3.91
C ALA A 115 3.26 -3.55 -3.18
N PHE A 116 3.70 -3.86 -1.96
CA PHE A 116 4.51 -2.98 -1.13
C PHE A 116 5.93 -3.51 -0.97
N PHE A 117 6.93 -2.64 -1.10
CA PHE A 117 8.32 -3.01 -0.84
C PHE A 117 9.09 -1.92 -0.09
N SER A 118 10.05 -2.35 0.72
CA SER A 118 10.90 -1.45 1.49
C SER A 118 12.06 -0.93 0.65
N ILE A 119 12.33 0.36 0.76
CA ILE A 119 13.60 0.95 0.37
C ILE A 119 14.38 1.27 1.65
N PRO A 120 15.60 0.72 1.84
CA PRO A 120 16.44 1.11 2.95
C PRO A 120 16.83 2.58 2.80
N MET A 121 16.55 3.36 3.85
CA MET A 121 16.87 4.79 3.95
C MET A 121 18.20 4.96 4.65
#